data_AF-A0A2V8A487-F1
#
_entry.id   AF-A0A2V8A487-F1
#
_cell.length_a   1.000
_cell.length_b   1.000
_cell.length_c   1.000
_cell.angle_alpha   90.00
_cell.angle_beta   90.00
_cell.angle_gamma   90.00
#
_symmetry.space_group_name_H-M   'P 1'
#
loop_
_entity.id
_entity.type
_entity.pdbx_description
1 polymer ?
#
loop_
_entity_poly.entity_id
_entity_poly.type
_entity_poly.pdbx_seq_one_letter_code
_entity_poly.pdbx_strand_id
1 'polypeptide(L)'
;MAGVPWHELLAPLPADALPRRQPIAAPEVLARPEAAAIADWQQLIVELSAGSAGLRILLVVLDGSGRPISASDAVLRTETISDIGDDAAVAVRHVHENIGGRFEEDGSFRGTRWRTVSVDTNGGKREIQQSTPSEPSAADAERLKALVDDIVRRGQPETR
;
A
#
# COMPACT_ATOMS: atom_id res chain seq x y z
N MET A 1 1.29 -17.06 -17.28
CA MET A 1 0.11 -16.20 -17.05
C MET A 1 0.59 -14.76 -17.08
N ALA A 2 0.03 -13.91 -17.93
CA ALA A 2 0.33 -12.48 -17.89
C ALA A 2 -0.14 -11.94 -16.54
N GLY A 3 0.72 -11.23 -15.81
CA GLY A 3 0.39 -10.66 -14.50
C GLY A 3 -0.80 -9.72 -14.59
N VAL A 4 -1.53 -9.56 -13.48
CA VAL A 4 -2.58 -8.56 -13.38
C VAL A 4 -1.90 -7.18 -13.36
N PRO A 5 -2.08 -6.30 -14.36
CA PRO A 5 -1.21 -5.12 -14.55
C PRO A 5 -1.17 -4.13 -13.37
N TRP A 6 -2.21 -4.09 -12.55
CA TRP A 6 -2.28 -3.24 -11.36
C TRP A 6 -1.60 -3.86 -10.12
N HIS A 7 -1.29 -5.16 -10.14
CA HIS A 7 -0.78 -5.91 -8.98
C HIS A 7 0.75 -5.83 -8.86
N GLU A 8 1.27 -4.64 -9.08
CA GLU A 8 2.68 -4.30 -8.95
C GLU A 8 2.82 -2.98 -8.19
N LEU A 9 3.96 -2.82 -7.50
CA LEU A 9 4.24 -1.62 -6.72
C LEU A 9 4.27 -0.41 -7.66
N LEU A 10 3.55 0.65 -7.28
CA LEU A 10 3.41 1.91 -8.02
C LEU A 10 2.79 1.78 -9.41
N ALA A 11 2.16 0.65 -9.74
CA ALA A 11 1.42 0.51 -10.99
C ALA A 11 0.13 1.36 -10.97
N PRO A 12 -0.39 1.79 -12.13
CA PRO A 12 -1.68 2.46 -12.21
C PRO A 12 -2.81 1.64 -11.57
N LEU A 13 -3.79 2.33 -10.97
CA LEU A 13 -5.00 1.68 -10.45
C LEU A 13 -5.93 1.27 -11.59
N PRO A 14 -6.66 0.15 -11.46
CA PRO A 14 -7.70 -0.19 -12.42
C PRO A 14 -8.80 0.89 -12.38
N ALA A 15 -9.51 1.09 -13.49
CA ALA A 15 -10.42 2.23 -13.66
C ALA A 15 -11.59 2.25 -12.67
N ASP A 16 -12.00 1.07 -12.19
CA ASP A 16 -13.08 0.84 -11.24
C ASP A 16 -12.65 0.84 -9.77
N ALA A 17 -11.34 0.98 -9.48
CA ALA A 17 -10.88 1.13 -8.10
C ALA A 17 -11.40 2.44 -7.50
N LEU A 18 -12.23 2.33 -6.47
CA LEU A 18 -12.78 3.46 -5.74
C LEU A 18 -12.17 3.53 -4.33
N PRO A 19 -11.56 4.66 -3.95
CA PRO A 19 -11.04 4.82 -2.60
C PRO A 19 -12.18 5.02 -1.59
N ARG A 20 -12.06 4.35 -0.45
CA ARG A 20 -12.93 4.57 0.70
C ARG A 20 -12.38 5.73 1.52
N ARG A 21 -13.17 6.79 1.68
CA ARG A 21 -12.86 7.95 2.54
C ARG A 21 -13.39 7.73 3.96
N GLN A 22 -12.57 8.01 4.96
CA GLN A 22 -12.99 8.00 6.37
C GLN A 22 -12.09 8.90 7.23
N PRO A 23 -12.51 9.28 8.44
CA PRO A 23 -11.63 9.92 9.41
C PRO A 23 -10.39 9.08 9.75
N ILE A 24 -9.31 9.74 10.17
CA ILE A 24 -8.05 9.06 10.51
C ILE A 24 -8.15 8.23 11.81
N ALA A 25 -9.08 8.56 12.70
CA ALA A 25 -9.33 7.87 13.94
C ALA A 25 -10.83 7.77 14.25
N ALA A 26 -11.19 6.95 15.23
CA ALA A 26 -12.56 6.81 15.67
C ALA A 26 -13.11 8.14 16.23
N PRO A 27 -14.42 8.45 16.07
CA PRO A 27 -15.01 9.69 16.55
C PRO A 27 -14.77 9.99 18.03
N GLU A 28 -14.75 8.96 18.88
CA GLU A 28 -14.54 9.08 20.33
C GLU A 28 -13.10 9.50 20.68
N VAL A 29 -12.14 9.23 19.79
CA VAL A 29 -10.76 9.71 19.90
C VAL A 29 -10.68 11.16 19.43
N LEU A 30 -11.30 11.48 18.29
CA LEU A 30 -11.28 12.82 17.70
C LEU A 30 -12.05 13.85 18.53
N ALA A 31 -12.99 13.41 19.37
CA ALA A 31 -13.70 14.28 20.32
C ALA A 31 -12.83 14.77 21.49
N ARG A 32 -11.62 14.22 21.68
CA ARG A 32 -10.73 14.59 22.78
C ARG A 32 -9.87 15.81 22.42
N PRO A 33 -9.60 16.74 23.36
CA PRO A 33 -8.75 17.91 23.10
C PRO A 33 -7.36 17.56 22.56
N GLU A 34 -6.78 16.43 22.98
CA GLU A 34 -5.46 15.97 22.53
C GLU A 34 -5.44 15.62 21.03
N ALA A 35 -6.60 15.30 20.44
CA ALA A 35 -6.73 14.99 19.03
C ALA A 35 -7.07 16.22 18.17
N ALA A 36 -7.15 17.43 18.75
CA ALA A 36 -7.56 18.63 18.03
C ALA A 36 -6.72 18.91 16.77
N ALA A 37 -5.41 18.59 16.80
CA ALA A 37 -4.52 18.79 15.67
C ALA A 37 -4.83 17.88 14.45
N ILE A 38 -5.54 16.78 14.66
CA ILE A 38 -5.89 15.78 13.64
C ILE A 38 -7.40 15.60 13.47
N ALA A 39 -8.21 16.44 14.13
CA ALA A 39 -9.67 16.29 14.17
C ALA A 39 -10.30 16.22 12.78
N ASP A 40 -9.80 17.05 11.86
CA ASP A 40 -10.29 17.15 10.48
C ASP A 40 -9.51 16.28 9.49
N TRP A 41 -8.55 15.49 9.96
CA TRP A 41 -7.75 14.64 9.07
C TRP A 41 -8.58 13.47 8.56
N GLN A 42 -8.32 13.12 7.30
CA GLN A 42 -9.02 12.06 6.59
C GLN A 42 -8.00 11.06 6.04
N GLN A 43 -8.46 9.84 5.78
CA GLN A 43 -7.71 8.86 4.99
C GLN A 43 -8.55 8.35 3.83
N LEU A 44 -7.88 8.11 2.71
CA LEU A 44 -8.38 7.45 1.52
C LEU A 44 -7.68 6.09 1.42
N ILE A 45 -8.46 5.02 1.33
CA ILE A 45 -7.93 3.65 1.30
C ILE A 45 -8.43 2.94 0.04
N VAL A 46 -7.52 2.35 -0.72
CA VAL A 46 -7.82 1.44 -1.84
C VAL A 46 -7.30 0.06 -1.49
N GLU A 47 -8.17 -0.95 -1.49
CA GLU A 47 -7.82 -2.34 -1.21
C GLU A 47 -8.20 -3.19 -2.42
N LEU A 48 -7.21 -3.83 -3.05
CA LEU A 48 -7.39 -4.65 -4.24
C LEU A 48 -6.94 -6.08 -3.97
N SER A 49 -7.75 -7.05 -4.36
CA SER A 49 -7.44 -8.47 -4.24
C SER A 49 -7.18 -9.09 -5.61
N ALA A 50 -6.06 -9.79 -5.75
CA ALA A 50 -5.74 -10.61 -6.91
C ALA A 50 -6.08 -12.09 -6.64
N GLY A 51 -7.00 -12.35 -5.70
CA GLY A 51 -7.32 -13.70 -5.25
C GLY A 51 -6.12 -14.36 -4.56
N SER A 52 -5.81 -15.59 -4.95
CA SER A 52 -4.67 -16.34 -4.40
C SER A 52 -3.31 -15.75 -4.77
N ALA A 53 -3.24 -14.91 -5.81
CA ALA A 53 -1.99 -14.26 -6.20
C ALA A 53 -1.56 -13.19 -5.19
N GLY A 54 -2.47 -12.67 -4.36
CA GLY A 54 -2.15 -11.73 -3.28
C GLY A 54 -3.05 -10.49 -3.28
N LEU A 55 -2.52 -9.37 -2.77
CA LEU A 55 -3.28 -8.13 -2.59
C LEU A 55 -2.41 -6.89 -2.80
N ARG A 56 -3.06 -5.74 -2.99
CA ARG A 56 -2.44 -4.41 -2.99
C ARG A 56 -3.28 -3.44 -2.17
N ILE A 57 -2.64 -2.66 -1.30
CA ILE A 57 -3.28 -1.66 -0.46
C ILE A 57 -2.58 -0.32 -0.68
N LEU A 58 -3.36 0.71 -0.99
CA LEU A 58 -2.88 2.09 -0.99
C LEU A 58 -3.61 2.87 0.08
N LEU A 59 -2.87 3.72 0.78
CA LEU A 59 -3.40 4.59 1.82
C LEU A 59 -2.85 5.99 1.63
N VAL A 60 -3.73 6.98 1.67
CA VAL A 60 -3.37 8.41 1.59
C VAL A 60 -4.01 9.12 2.77
N VAL A 61 -3.23 9.87 3.53
CA VAL A 61 -3.73 10.73 4.61
C VAL A 61 -3.79 12.17 4.12
N LEU A 62 -4.92 12.81 4.37
CA LEU A 62 -5.19 14.21 4.07
C LEU A 62 -5.28 15.00 5.37
N ASP A 63 -4.70 16.19 5.40
CA ASP A 63 -4.93 17.15 6.49
C ASP A 63 -6.34 17.78 6.40
N GLY A 64 -6.67 18.66 7.35
CA GLY A 64 -7.99 19.33 7.40
C GLY A 64 -8.30 20.24 6.21
N SER A 65 -7.31 20.61 5.40
CA SER A 65 -7.52 21.35 4.15
C SER A 65 -7.76 20.43 2.95
N GLY A 66 -7.67 19.11 3.14
CA GLY A 66 -7.74 18.11 2.09
C GLY A 66 -6.41 17.87 1.37
N ARG A 67 -5.30 18.46 1.84
CA ARG A 67 -3.97 18.28 1.25
C ARG A 67 -3.37 16.94 1.66
N PRO A 68 -2.77 16.15 0.74
CA PRO A 68 -2.04 14.94 1.09
C PRO A 68 -0.82 15.25 1.96
N ILE A 69 -0.69 14.56 3.09
CA ILE A 69 0.44 14.70 4.03
C ILE A 69 1.24 13.41 4.20
N SER A 70 0.64 12.26 3.90
CA SER A 70 1.33 10.98 3.83
C SER A 70 0.66 10.04 2.85
N ALA A 71 1.44 9.09 2.33
CA ALA A 71 0.93 8.04 1.48
C ALA A 71 1.75 6.76 1.59
N SER A 72 1.11 5.64 1.27
CA SER A 72 1.77 4.36 1.08
C SER A 72 1.12 3.55 -0.03
N ASP A 73 1.92 2.66 -0.61
CA ASP A 73 1.50 1.60 -1.52
C ASP A 73 2.20 0.31 -1.07
N ALA A 74 1.42 -0.74 -0.83
CA ALA A 74 1.89 -2.02 -0.36
C ALA A 74 1.31 -3.14 -1.23
N VAL A 75 2.17 -4.03 -1.71
CA VAL A 75 1.84 -5.13 -2.60
C VAL A 75 2.36 -6.44 -2.01
N LEU A 76 1.46 -7.39 -1.79
CA LEU A 76 1.80 -8.77 -1.50
C LEU A 76 1.56 -9.61 -2.74
N ARG A 77 2.59 -10.32 -3.19
CA ARG A 77 2.53 -11.34 -4.24
C ARG A 77 2.82 -12.71 -3.68
N THR A 78 2.09 -13.69 -4.16
CA THR A 78 2.19 -15.09 -3.78
C THR A 78 2.48 -15.93 -5.02
N GLU A 79 3.55 -16.70 -4.97
CA GLU A 79 4.02 -17.55 -6.07
C GLU A 79 4.18 -18.98 -5.54
N THR A 80 3.53 -19.95 -6.19
CA THR A 80 3.82 -21.36 -5.92
C THR A 80 5.17 -21.72 -6.51
N ILE A 81 6.06 -22.24 -5.68
CA ILE A 81 7.36 -22.77 -6.07
C ILE A 81 7.34 -24.28 -5.78
N SER A 82 7.29 -25.09 -6.83
CA SER A 82 7.48 -26.54 -6.71
C SER A 82 8.97 -26.84 -6.68
N ASP A 83 9.44 -27.55 -5.65
CA ASP A 83 10.80 -28.06 -5.66
C ASP A 83 10.88 -29.27 -6.62
N ILE A 84 11.83 -29.28 -7.55
CA ILE A 84 11.99 -30.39 -8.51
C ILE A 84 12.82 -31.47 -7.81
N GLY A 85 12.14 -32.40 -7.16
CA GLY A 85 12.70 -33.60 -6.54
C GLY A 85 11.59 -34.58 -6.17
N ASP A 86 11.93 -35.88 -6.09
CA ASP A 86 10.99 -37.02 -5.96
C ASP A 86 10.07 -37.00 -4.72
N ASP A 87 10.19 -36.00 -3.84
CA ASP A 87 9.36 -35.79 -2.65
C ASP A 87 8.79 -34.36 -2.65
N ALA A 88 7.92 -34.07 -3.63
CA ALA A 88 7.46 -32.72 -3.99
C ALA A 88 6.66 -32.02 -2.87
N ALA A 89 7.35 -31.43 -1.90
CA ALA A 89 6.76 -30.43 -1.03
C ALA A 89 6.45 -29.18 -1.84
N VAL A 90 5.16 -28.83 -1.96
CA VAL A 90 4.76 -27.53 -2.51
C VAL A 90 5.22 -26.46 -1.52
N ALA A 91 6.06 -25.54 -1.99
CA ALA A 91 6.42 -24.34 -1.27
C ALA A 91 5.70 -23.14 -1.87
N VAL A 92 5.40 -22.15 -1.03
CA VAL A 92 4.75 -20.90 -1.43
C VAL A 92 5.67 -19.76 -1.05
N ARG A 93 6.05 -18.97 -2.04
CA ARG A 93 6.85 -17.77 -1.84
C ARG A 93 5.92 -16.56 -1.74
N HIS A 94 6.13 -15.75 -0.73
CA HIS A 94 5.50 -14.45 -0.57
C HIS A 94 6.54 -13.35 -0.76
N VAL A 95 6.26 -12.43 -1.68
CA VAL A 95 7.03 -11.20 -1.88
C VAL A 95 6.14 -10.04 -1.48
N HIS A 96 6.50 -9.35 -0.40
CA HIS A 96 5.85 -8.13 0.05
C HIS A 96 6.76 -6.95 -0.28
N GLU A 97 6.27 -6.03 -1.10
CA GLU A 97 6.93 -4.76 -1.38
C GLU A 97 6.06 -3.63 -0.87
N ASN A 98 6.67 -2.62 -0.25
CA ASN A 98 5.95 -1.40 0.10
C ASN A 98 6.83 -0.17 -0.10
N ILE A 99 6.16 0.97 -0.25
CA ILE A 99 6.73 2.29 -0.15
C ILE A 99 5.77 3.12 0.71
N GLY A 100 6.29 3.86 1.67
CA GLY A 100 5.48 4.70 2.54
C GLY A 100 6.27 5.84 3.15
N GLY A 101 5.61 6.98 3.36
CA GLY A 101 6.29 8.18 3.82
C GLY A 101 5.38 9.40 3.92
N ARG A 102 6.00 10.56 4.09
CA ARG A 102 5.35 11.86 4.25
C ARG A 102 5.67 12.78 3.08
N PHE A 103 4.73 13.68 2.78
CA PHE A 103 4.97 14.80 1.89
C PHE A 103 5.38 16.01 2.72
N GLU A 104 6.45 16.66 2.32
CA GLU A 104 6.96 17.88 2.93
C GLU A 104 6.30 19.11 2.29
N GLU A 105 6.45 20.27 2.92
CA GLU A 105 5.86 21.53 2.42
C GLU A 105 6.39 21.95 1.04
N ASP A 106 7.62 21.57 0.71
CA ASP A 106 8.25 21.79 -0.60
C ASP A 106 7.78 20.79 -1.68
N GLY A 107 6.86 19.88 -1.34
CA GLY A 107 6.35 18.84 -2.22
C GLY A 107 7.30 17.64 -2.39
N SER A 108 8.42 17.59 -1.67
CA SER A 108 9.27 16.41 -1.62
C SER A 108 8.61 15.27 -0.83
N PHE A 109 8.99 14.04 -1.17
CA PHE A 109 8.52 12.85 -0.46
C PHE A 109 9.67 12.27 0.36
N ARG A 110 9.43 12.07 1.66
CA ARG A 110 10.35 11.40 2.59
C ARG A 110 9.75 10.10 3.06
N GLY A 111 10.35 8.99 2.66
CA GLY A 111 9.84 7.67 3.00
C GLY A 111 10.88 6.58 2.93
N THR A 112 10.41 5.34 3.12
CA THR A 112 11.22 4.14 2.97
C THR A 112 10.50 3.18 2.05
N ARG A 113 11.27 2.49 1.21
CA ARG A 113 10.79 1.34 0.44
C ARG A 113 11.29 0.06 1.10
N TRP A 114 10.41 -0.90 1.32
CA TRP A 114 10.78 -2.23 1.79
C TRP A 114 10.50 -3.30 0.76
N ARG A 115 11.33 -4.33 0.78
CA ARG A 115 11.07 -5.61 0.14
C ARG A 115 11.32 -6.74 1.12
N THR A 116 10.29 -7.54 1.38
CA THR A 116 10.34 -8.73 2.24
C THR A 116 10.03 -9.96 1.41
N VAL A 117 10.85 -11.00 1.53
CA VAL A 117 10.62 -12.31 0.92
C VAL A 117 10.52 -13.34 2.03
N SER A 118 9.47 -14.15 1.99
CA SER A 118 9.28 -15.28 2.91
C SER A 118 8.83 -16.51 2.14
N VAL A 119 9.13 -17.69 2.65
CA VAL A 119 8.71 -18.96 2.07
C VAL A 119 7.98 -19.78 3.11
N ASP A 120 6.85 -20.35 2.69
CA ASP A 120 6.03 -21.27 3.46
C ASP A 120 6.14 -22.65 2.80
N THR A 121 6.67 -23.63 3.52
CA THR A 121 6.70 -25.03 3.08
C THR A 121 5.56 -25.79 3.75
N ASN A 122 4.91 -26.73 3.05
CA ASN A 122 3.83 -27.55 3.64
C ASN A 122 4.24 -28.16 5.00
N GLY A 123 3.54 -27.76 6.07
CA GLY A 123 3.78 -28.24 7.45
C GLY A 123 4.81 -27.44 8.27
N GLY A 124 5.48 -26.45 7.69
CA GLY A 124 6.46 -25.59 8.36
C GLY A 124 5.90 -24.25 8.85
N LYS A 125 6.61 -23.57 9.75
CA LYS A 125 6.36 -22.15 10.06
C LYS A 125 6.84 -21.29 8.90
N ARG A 126 6.10 -20.23 8.58
CA ARG A 126 6.55 -19.17 7.66
C ARG A 126 7.92 -18.64 8.08
N GLU A 127 8.89 -18.71 7.18
CA GLU A 127 10.23 -18.20 7.42
C GLU A 127 10.47 -16.94 6.60
N ILE A 128 10.80 -15.83 7.29
CA ILE A 128 11.25 -14.60 6.62
C ILE A 128 12.69 -14.83 6.20
N GLN A 129 12.91 -14.96 4.89
CA GLN A 129 14.25 -15.17 4.35
C GLN A 129 15.02 -13.87 4.26
N GLN A 130 14.35 -12.78 3.87
CA GLN A 130 15.01 -11.49 3.66
C GLN A 130 14.03 -10.34 3.86
N SER A 131 14.48 -9.26 4.50
CA SER A 131 13.77 -7.98 4.58
C SER A 131 14.76 -6.84 4.38
N THR A 132 14.61 -6.09 3.28
CA THR A 132 15.59 -5.09 2.85
C THR A 132 14.94 -3.71 2.73
N PRO A 133 15.37 -2.72 3.53
CA PRO A 133 15.00 -1.33 3.31
C PRO A 133 15.83 -0.68 2.21
N SER A 134 15.25 0.32 1.56
CA SER A 134 15.93 1.18 0.58
C SER A 134 15.31 2.57 0.59
N GLU A 135 16.09 3.56 0.17
CA GLU A 135 15.56 4.89 -0.11
C GLU A 135 14.72 4.85 -1.39
N PRO A 136 13.52 5.46 -1.40
CA PRO A 136 12.76 5.67 -2.61
C PRO A 136 13.56 6.48 -3.64
N SER A 137 13.58 6.03 -4.89
CA SER A 137 14.14 6.83 -5.97
C SER A 137 13.22 8.03 -6.29
N ALA A 138 13.75 9.03 -7.00
CA ALA A 138 12.93 10.13 -7.51
C ALA A 138 11.77 9.62 -8.40
N ALA A 139 12.01 8.58 -9.20
CA ALA A 139 10.98 7.97 -10.04
C ALA A 139 9.90 7.26 -9.21
N ASP A 140 10.27 6.64 -8.08
CA ASP A 140 9.30 6.05 -7.16
C ASP A 140 8.42 7.15 -6.54
N ALA A 141 9.03 8.25 -6.09
CA ALA A 141 8.31 9.38 -5.52
C ALA A 141 7.32 9.99 -6.52
N GLU A 142 7.72 10.20 -7.78
CA GLU A 142 6.84 10.74 -8.82
C GLU A 142 5.67 9.80 -9.16
N ARG A 143 5.91 8.48 -9.23
CA ARG A 143 4.82 7.52 -9.45
C ARG A 143 3.87 7.45 -8.26
N LEU A 144 4.38 7.54 -7.03
CA LEU A 144 3.54 7.59 -5.84
C LEU A 144 2.68 8.85 -5.83
N LYS A 145 3.25 10.03 -6.15
CA LYS A 145 2.49 11.27 -6.30
C LYS A 145 1.37 11.14 -7.33
N ALA A 146 1.66 10.57 -8.50
CA ALA A 146 0.64 10.34 -9.53
C ALA A 146 -0.51 9.43 -9.04
N LEU A 147 -0.20 8.40 -8.24
CA LEU A 147 -1.23 7.56 -7.62
C LEU A 147 -2.02 8.31 -6.56
N VAL A 148 -1.36 9.14 -5.75
CA VAL A 148 -2.02 9.99 -4.75
C VAL A 148 -2.99 10.95 -5.43
N ASP A 149 -2.57 11.63 -6.50
CA ASP A 149 -3.42 12.53 -7.26
C ASP A 149 -4.66 11.81 -7.82
N ASP A 150 -4.46 10.61 -8.37
CA ASP A 150 -5.56 9.78 -8.87
C ASP A 150 -6.52 9.35 -7.75
N ILE A 151 -6.00 8.89 -6.61
CA ILE A 151 -6.80 8.51 -5.44
C ILE A 151 -7.57 9.71 -4.89
N VAL A 152 -6.93 10.86 -4.73
CA VAL A 152 -7.56 12.08 -4.22
C VAL A 152 -8.66 12.55 -5.15
N ARG A 153 -8.44 12.48 -6.46
CA ARG A 153 -9.45 12.81 -7.47
C ARG A 153 -10.66 11.88 -7.40
N ARG A 154 -10.45 10.56 -7.28
CA ARG A 154 -11.52 9.57 -7.16
C ARG A 154 -12.26 9.62 -5.82
N GLY A 155 -11.58 10.05 -4.76
CA GLY A 155 -12.09 10.11 -3.39
C GLY A 155 -12.67 11.45 -2.98
N GLN A 156 -12.97 12.34 -3.93
CA GLN A 156 -13.69 13.57 -3.65
C GLN A 156 -15.11 13.24 -3.17
N PRO A 157 -15.66 13.99 -2.20
CA PRO A 157 -17.07 13.86 -1.83
C PRO A 157 -17.95 14.10 -3.06
N GLU A 158 -19.01 13.30 -3.23
CA GLU A 158 -20.03 13.61 -4.24
C GLU A 158 -20.55 15.03 -3.98
N THR A 159 -20.39 15.91 -4.97
CA THR A 159 -20.97 17.25 -4.91
C THR A 159 -22.48 17.08 -5.01
N ARG A 160 -23.18 17.21 -3.89
CA ARG A 160 -24.65 17.28 -3.86
C ARG A 160 -25.14 18.63 -4.34
#